data_AF-A0A8T7DG19-F1
#
_entry.id   AF-A0A8T7DG19-F1
#
_cell.length_a   1.000
_cell.length_b   1.000
_cell.length_c   1.000
_cell.angle_alpha   90.00
_cell.angle_beta   90.00
_cell.angle_gamma   90.00
#
_symmetry.space_group_name_H-M   'P 1'
#
loop_
_entity.id
_entity.type
_entity.pdbx_description
1 polymer ?
#
loop_
_entity_poly.entity_id
_entity_poly.type
_entity_poly.pdbx_seq_one_letter_code
_entity_poly.pdbx_strand_id
1 'polypeptide(L)'
;PQASTPKDKDAALLDPLFPPKDKDTRQTDKAKADPEELLVVQLVPLDKEQRRILAKAFGIQDPELFVREIEKNGLDELAGRPGDMLDLAEYWKDHRHFGSLVEMVEYAITRKLEERDKYRPDNEALSPQKARQGAERLAAALTLGKSFTLLASGHEPDPTLATRAMDPAELLPHWTDAERGALLRRGIFAPSTYGRIRFHHRNTQEYLTARWLHGLLKKGCPREQVWNLILAERYGVETLVLSLCPTAAWLALWHPELRDEIIRREPLVLLQNGDPGSLPLVAKENLLRRYAEQDKVGEIGNDHVDHRALWLFADPSLADAIRACWETNDRRDFQITLLGIVREGKIRDCVDLARDTVFDETGHVYLRIVALDAMNACDDAEGLTAVARWLVDTTDSVEVRLVSYFTKVLYPRHLTVDQLLDLLDRYPLTEEDSFISISETLVECWDASTESDRERLMAGLAELCLAPPLVADHYPVSAQHYTLAKKLKPLGVKAVSALTDAEPSAGLIRLLMLIERAESDGCARDEGTSLSDLVSRNPRLNRALMWADVAAARLEGV
;
A
#
# COMPACT_ATOMS: atom_id res chain seq x y z
N PRO A 1 -24.87 -39.26 -5.29
CA PRO A 1 -23.88 -40.11 -6.01
C PRO A 1 -22.64 -39.27 -6.37
N GLN A 2 -21.74 -39.12 -5.39
CA GLN A 2 -20.41 -38.57 -5.63
C GLN A 2 -19.61 -39.62 -6.38
N ALA A 3 -19.17 -39.31 -7.60
CA ALA A 3 -18.24 -40.14 -8.34
C ALA A 3 -16.91 -40.13 -7.59
N SER A 4 -16.64 -41.22 -6.85
CA SER A 4 -15.31 -41.49 -6.31
C SER A 4 -14.36 -41.67 -7.49
N THR A 5 -13.46 -40.71 -7.68
CA THR A 5 -12.26 -40.90 -8.48
C THR A 5 -11.54 -42.16 -7.97
N PRO A 6 -11.10 -43.06 -8.87
CA PRO A 6 -10.46 -44.30 -8.44
C PRO A 6 -9.17 -43.95 -7.68
N LYS A 7 -9.07 -44.40 -6.42
CA LYS A 7 -7.81 -44.41 -5.67
C LYS A 7 -6.83 -45.29 -6.43
N ASP A 8 -5.79 -44.67 -6.99
CA ASP A 8 -4.70 -45.33 -7.69
C ASP A 8 -4.02 -46.32 -6.73
N LYS A 9 -4.00 -47.60 -7.09
CA LYS A 9 -3.47 -48.69 -6.25
C LYS A 9 -1.95 -48.67 -6.19
N ASP A 10 -1.30 -47.99 -7.14
CA ASP A 10 0.15 -47.96 -7.25
C ASP A 10 0.76 -46.78 -6.47
N ALA A 11 -0.05 -45.83 -6.01
CA ALA A 11 0.42 -44.63 -5.29
C ALA A 11 1.17 -44.92 -3.97
N ALA A 12 1.01 -46.12 -3.39
CA ALA A 12 1.71 -46.55 -2.18
C ALA A 12 3.11 -47.13 -2.44
N LEU A 13 3.49 -47.34 -3.71
CA LEU A 13 4.75 -47.97 -4.12
C LEU A 13 5.79 -46.96 -4.64
N LEU A 14 5.49 -45.66 -4.57
CA LEU A 14 6.25 -44.61 -5.24
C LEU A 14 6.79 -43.63 -4.18
N ASP A 15 8.10 -43.42 -4.14
CA ASP A 15 8.70 -42.36 -3.34
C ASP A 15 8.44 -41.01 -4.04
N PRO A 16 7.75 -40.05 -3.39
CA PRO A 16 7.45 -38.75 -3.99
C PRO A 16 8.70 -37.86 -4.09
N LEU A 17 8.87 -37.19 -5.24
CA LEU A 17 9.94 -36.20 -5.45
C LEU A 17 9.87 -35.05 -4.42
N PHE A 18 8.65 -34.68 -4.04
CA PHE A 18 8.39 -33.80 -2.90
C PHE A 18 7.79 -34.63 -1.77
N PRO A 19 8.60 -35.22 -0.89
CA PRO A 19 8.06 -35.94 0.25
C PRO A 19 7.21 -34.99 1.08
N PRO A 20 5.98 -35.39 1.49
CA PRO A 20 5.27 -34.65 2.52
C PRO A 20 6.26 -34.46 3.65
N LYS A 21 6.31 -33.25 4.23
CA LYS A 21 7.14 -33.06 5.43
C LYS A 21 6.61 -34.05 6.47
N ASP A 22 7.28 -35.20 6.58
CA ASP A 22 7.25 -35.97 7.80
C ASP A 22 7.55 -34.95 8.87
N LYS A 23 6.78 -35.00 9.96
CA LYS A 23 7.11 -34.26 11.16
C LYS A 23 8.50 -34.71 11.56
N ASP A 24 9.51 -34.02 11.02
CA ASP A 24 10.88 -34.35 11.22
C ASP A 24 11.04 -34.24 12.72
N THR A 25 11.33 -35.38 13.34
CA THR A 25 11.36 -35.53 14.79
C THR A 25 12.66 -34.94 15.33
N ARG A 26 13.24 -33.97 14.60
CA ARG A 26 14.05 -32.93 15.19
C ARG A 26 13.09 -32.06 15.97
N GLN A 27 12.95 -32.39 17.24
CA GLN A 27 12.78 -31.39 18.29
C GLN A 27 13.81 -30.29 18.03
N THR A 28 13.48 -29.32 17.18
CA THR A 28 13.65 -27.94 17.60
C THR A 28 12.91 -27.91 18.92
N ASP A 29 13.62 -27.61 20.00
CA ASP A 29 13.02 -27.14 21.22
C ASP A 29 12.12 -25.95 20.83
N LYS A 30 10.89 -26.26 20.38
CA LYS A 30 9.75 -25.41 20.65
C LYS A 30 9.77 -25.40 22.16
N ALA A 31 10.34 -24.33 22.70
CA ALA A 31 10.14 -23.94 24.08
C ALA A 31 8.70 -24.33 24.39
N LYS A 32 8.52 -25.26 25.34
CA LYS A 32 7.20 -25.55 25.88
C LYS A 32 6.57 -24.18 26.11
N ALA A 33 5.51 -23.87 25.35
CA ALA A 33 4.74 -22.67 25.59
C ALA A 33 4.44 -22.69 27.09
N ASP A 34 4.97 -21.70 27.79
CA ASP A 34 4.82 -21.61 29.23
C ASP A 34 3.30 -21.67 29.49
N PRO A 35 2.80 -22.43 30.48
CA PRO A 35 1.36 -22.52 30.75
C PRO A 35 0.70 -21.17 31.07
N GLU A 36 1.49 -20.11 31.15
CA GLU A 36 1.13 -18.72 31.41
C GLU A 36 1.33 -17.78 30.20
N GLU A 37 1.38 -18.29 28.96
CA GLU A 37 1.37 -17.40 27.78
C GLU A 37 0.01 -16.69 27.63
N LEU A 38 -0.01 -15.40 27.95
CA LEU A 38 -1.16 -14.53 27.74
C LEU A 38 -1.45 -14.38 26.23
N LEU A 39 -2.52 -15.02 25.74
CA LEU A 39 -2.98 -14.83 24.37
C LEU A 39 -3.63 -13.45 24.21
N VAL A 40 -2.93 -12.53 23.57
CA VAL A 40 -3.45 -11.22 23.17
C VAL A 40 -3.85 -11.29 21.70
N VAL A 41 -5.12 -10.96 21.40
CA VAL A 41 -5.65 -10.91 20.03
C VAL A 41 -6.16 -9.51 19.71
N GLN A 42 -6.01 -9.10 18.45
CA GLN A 42 -6.49 -7.82 17.94
C GLN A 42 -7.28 -8.02 16.65
N LEU A 43 -8.41 -7.31 16.52
CA LEU A 43 -9.14 -7.21 15.26
C LEU A 43 -8.36 -6.32 14.28
N VAL A 44 -7.96 -6.89 13.15
CA VAL A 44 -7.32 -6.15 12.06
C VAL A 44 -8.35 -5.41 11.19
N PRO A 45 -7.96 -4.33 10.49
CA PRO A 45 -8.83 -3.65 9.55
C PRO A 45 -9.34 -4.57 8.43
N LEU A 46 -10.48 -4.21 7.85
CA LEU A 46 -11.05 -4.93 6.71
C LEU A 46 -10.12 -4.83 5.48
N ASP A 47 -9.77 -5.99 4.93
CA ASP A 47 -9.09 -6.09 3.64
C ASP A 47 -10.06 -5.77 2.47
N LYS A 48 -9.50 -5.65 1.25
CA LYS A 48 -10.26 -5.28 0.04
C LYS A 48 -11.41 -6.26 -0.26
N GLU A 49 -11.18 -7.56 -0.05
CA GLU A 49 -12.17 -8.60 -0.33
C GLU A 49 -13.28 -8.60 0.72
N GLN A 50 -12.93 -8.42 1.99
CA GLN A 50 -13.88 -8.26 3.08
C GLN A 50 -14.76 -7.01 2.91
N ARG A 51 -14.16 -5.88 2.46
CA ARG A 51 -14.92 -4.67 2.11
C ARG A 51 -15.93 -4.96 1.00
N ARG A 52 -15.51 -5.68 -0.05
CA ARG A 52 -16.39 -6.07 -1.16
C ARG A 52 -17.55 -6.95 -0.71
N ILE A 53 -17.28 -7.97 0.11
CA ILE A 53 -18.31 -8.88 0.66
C ILE A 53 -19.32 -8.09 1.50
N LEU A 54 -18.84 -7.21 2.39
CA LEU A 54 -19.71 -6.43 3.25
C LEU A 54 -20.55 -5.42 2.45
N ALA A 55 -19.98 -4.79 1.41
CA ALA A 55 -20.70 -3.87 0.54
C ALA A 55 -21.83 -4.58 -0.23
N LYS A 56 -21.55 -5.79 -0.74
CA LYS A 56 -22.54 -6.65 -1.38
C LYS A 56 -23.66 -7.04 -0.41
N ALA A 57 -23.30 -7.49 0.80
CA ALA A 57 -24.28 -7.87 1.82
C ALA A 57 -25.17 -6.69 2.25
N PHE A 58 -24.62 -5.47 2.24
CA PHE A 58 -25.36 -4.23 2.51
C PHE A 58 -26.29 -3.80 1.35
N GLY A 59 -26.18 -4.41 0.17
CA GLY A 59 -27.01 -4.12 -0.99
C GLY A 59 -26.48 -3.00 -1.89
N ILE A 60 -25.15 -2.83 -1.95
CA ILE A 60 -24.52 -2.02 -3.00
C ILE A 60 -24.62 -2.77 -4.34
N GLN A 61 -25.14 -2.09 -5.36
CA GLN A 61 -25.38 -2.69 -6.69
C GLN A 61 -24.08 -3.09 -7.39
N ASP A 62 -23.06 -2.24 -7.32
CA ASP A 62 -21.73 -2.48 -7.87
C ASP A 62 -20.67 -2.34 -6.76
N PRO A 63 -20.37 -3.42 -6.03
CA PRO A 63 -19.36 -3.42 -4.97
C PRO A 63 -17.95 -3.10 -5.48
N GLU A 64 -17.63 -3.45 -6.73
CA GLU A 64 -16.30 -3.21 -7.31
C GLU A 64 -16.09 -1.71 -7.56
N LEU A 65 -17.08 -1.05 -8.19
CA LEU A 65 -17.04 0.40 -8.38
C LEU A 65 -16.98 1.14 -7.04
N PHE A 66 -17.75 0.69 -6.05
CA PHE A 66 -17.75 1.30 -4.72
C PHE A 66 -16.38 1.21 -4.03
N VAL A 67 -15.76 0.03 -3.98
CA VAL A 67 -14.43 -0.15 -3.38
C VAL A 67 -13.37 0.63 -4.18
N ARG A 68 -13.45 0.61 -5.50
CA ARG A 68 -12.57 1.41 -6.36
C ARG A 68 -12.71 2.91 -6.09
N GLU A 69 -13.91 3.41 -5.85
CA GLU A 69 -14.11 4.83 -5.56
C GLU A 69 -13.69 5.22 -4.13
N ILE A 70 -13.71 4.28 -3.16
CA ILE A 70 -13.05 4.49 -1.86
C ILE A 70 -11.54 4.70 -2.07
N GLU A 71 -10.93 3.78 -2.81
CA GLU A 71 -9.52 3.84 -3.22
C GLU A 71 -9.22 4.97 -4.19
N LYS A 72 -10.23 5.64 -4.79
CA LYS A 72 -10.06 6.79 -5.70
C LYS A 72 -10.11 8.14 -4.96
N ASN A 73 -10.78 8.19 -3.82
CA ASN A 73 -10.99 9.43 -3.05
C ASN A 73 -10.21 9.44 -1.72
N GLY A 74 -9.29 8.48 -1.53
CA GLY A 74 -8.41 8.38 -0.36
C GLY A 74 -9.13 8.05 0.93
N LEU A 75 -10.22 7.29 0.85
CA LEU A 75 -11.12 7.02 1.96
C LEU A 75 -10.78 5.71 2.72
N ASP A 76 -9.62 5.09 2.45
CA ASP A 76 -9.22 3.83 3.06
C ASP A 76 -9.25 3.83 4.60
N GLU A 77 -8.81 4.93 5.23
CA GLU A 77 -8.87 5.10 6.68
C GLU A 77 -10.30 5.08 7.23
N LEU A 78 -11.28 5.49 6.40
CA LEU A 78 -12.71 5.48 6.68
C LEU A 78 -13.38 4.17 6.23
N ALA A 79 -12.67 3.24 5.62
CA ALA A 79 -13.19 1.97 5.14
C ALA A 79 -12.62 0.74 5.88
N GLY A 80 -11.68 0.96 6.81
CA GLY A 80 -11.01 -0.12 7.55
C GLY A 80 -11.89 -0.83 8.58
N ARG A 81 -13.09 -0.33 8.89
CA ARG A 81 -13.97 -0.91 9.92
C ARG A 81 -15.36 -1.20 9.38
N PRO A 82 -16.04 -2.25 9.88
CA PRO A 82 -17.40 -2.53 9.45
C PRO A 82 -18.34 -1.34 9.60
N GLY A 83 -18.35 -0.68 10.77
CA GLY A 83 -19.22 0.48 11.01
C GLY A 83 -18.93 1.66 10.07
N ASP A 84 -17.65 1.99 9.87
CA ASP A 84 -17.27 3.12 9.00
C ASP A 84 -17.59 2.80 7.53
N MET A 85 -17.38 1.56 7.10
CA MET A 85 -17.75 1.12 5.74
C MET A 85 -19.26 1.19 5.51
N LEU A 86 -20.08 0.79 6.50
CA LEU A 86 -21.53 0.91 6.41
C LEU A 86 -21.97 2.37 6.27
N ASP A 87 -21.32 3.31 6.97
CA ASP A 87 -21.59 4.74 6.83
C ASP A 87 -21.25 5.26 5.42
N LEU A 88 -20.13 4.82 4.84
CA LEU A 88 -19.77 5.11 3.45
C LEU A 88 -20.77 4.51 2.46
N ALA A 89 -21.25 3.29 2.73
CA ALA A 89 -22.23 2.60 1.90
C ALA A 89 -23.60 3.29 1.92
N GLU A 90 -24.02 3.86 3.05
CA GLU A 90 -25.19 4.73 3.14
C GLU A 90 -25.01 5.99 2.29
N TYR A 91 -23.90 6.70 2.46
CA TYR A 91 -23.59 7.90 1.67
C TYR A 91 -23.66 7.62 0.15
N TRP A 92 -23.06 6.49 -0.26
CA TRP A 92 -23.02 6.07 -1.65
C TRP A 92 -24.41 5.75 -2.23
N LYS A 93 -25.32 5.14 -1.45
CA LYS A 93 -26.68 4.86 -1.93
C LYS A 93 -27.43 6.13 -2.29
N ASP A 94 -27.22 7.18 -1.49
CA ASP A 94 -27.90 8.47 -1.65
C ASP A 94 -27.28 9.32 -2.76
N HIS A 95 -25.94 9.34 -2.87
CA HIS A 95 -25.23 10.26 -3.76
C HIS A 95 -24.66 9.62 -5.03
N ARG A 96 -24.44 8.30 -5.04
CA ARG A 96 -23.84 7.53 -6.17
C ARG A 96 -22.42 7.94 -6.59
N HIS A 97 -21.77 8.75 -5.77
CA HIS A 97 -20.37 9.14 -5.83
C HIS A 97 -19.90 9.49 -4.42
N PHE A 98 -18.59 9.58 -4.18
CA PHE A 98 -18.05 10.19 -2.97
C PHE A 98 -17.73 11.66 -3.21
N GLY A 99 -17.86 12.48 -2.15
CA GLY A 99 -17.33 13.83 -2.14
C GLY A 99 -15.81 13.83 -1.95
N SER A 100 -15.25 15.03 -1.92
CA SER A 100 -13.86 15.28 -1.52
C SER A 100 -13.54 14.71 -0.12
N LEU A 101 -12.26 14.52 0.19
CA LEU A 101 -11.85 13.98 1.49
C LEU A 101 -12.36 14.87 2.64
N VAL A 102 -12.35 16.20 2.49
CA VAL A 102 -12.91 17.14 3.48
C VAL A 102 -14.41 16.93 3.72
N GLU A 103 -15.18 16.66 2.66
CA GLU A 103 -16.63 16.40 2.76
C GLU A 103 -16.90 15.04 3.41
N MET A 104 -16.14 14.02 3.03
CA MET A 104 -16.29 12.67 3.59
C MET A 104 -15.87 12.58 5.06
N VAL A 105 -14.83 13.31 5.46
CA VAL A 105 -14.45 13.45 6.87
C VAL A 105 -15.54 14.16 7.66
N GLU A 106 -16.11 15.25 7.15
CA GLU A 106 -17.21 15.98 7.80
C GLU A 106 -18.46 15.09 7.95
N TYR A 107 -18.81 14.35 6.91
CA TYR A 107 -19.90 13.38 6.94
C TYR A 107 -19.66 12.30 8.01
N ALA A 108 -18.49 11.66 8.01
CA ALA A 108 -18.14 10.61 8.98
C ALA A 108 -18.18 11.13 10.42
N ILE A 109 -17.66 12.34 10.67
CA ILE A 109 -17.73 12.99 11.99
C ILE A 109 -19.17 13.22 12.42
N THR A 110 -20.01 13.73 11.51
CA THR A 110 -21.42 14.01 11.80
C THR A 110 -22.14 12.72 12.19
N ARG A 111 -21.96 11.65 11.42
CA ARG A 111 -22.51 10.31 11.70
C ARG A 111 -22.00 9.69 13.00
N LYS A 112 -20.76 9.97 13.39
CA LYS A 112 -20.14 9.47 14.64
C LYS A 112 -20.53 10.26 15.88
N LEU A 113 -20.97 11.51 15.73
CA LEU A 113 -21.48 12.34 16.83
C LEU A 113 -22.95 12.07 17.14
N GLU A 114 -23.68 11.43 16.22
CA GLU A 114 -25.04 10.95 16.46
C GLU A 114 -25.05 9.72 17.39
N GLU A 115 -26.10 9.61 18.22
CA GLU A 115 -26.34 8.43 19.06
C GLU A 115 -27.48 7.66 18.40
N ARG A 116 -27.12 6.49 17.88
CA ARG A 116 -28.03 5.66 17.08
C ARG A 116 -28.92 4.79 17.97
N ASP A 117 -28.49 4.52 19.21
CA ASP A 117 -29.29 3.76 20.15
C ASP A 117 -30.34 4.66 20.81
N LYS A 118 -31.58 4.55 20.32
CA LYS A 118 -32.75 5.29 20.83
C LYS A 118 -33.04 5.04 22.30
N TYR A 119 -32.61 3.90 22.85
CA TYR A 119 -32.91 3.50 24.23
C TYR A 119 -31.81 3.89 25.21
N ARG A 120 -30.76 4.55 24.74
CA ARG A 120 -29.62 4.86 25.59
C ARG A 120 -29.97 5.95 26.62
N PRO A 121 -29.56 5.79 27.90
CA PRO A 121 -29.70 6.85 28.88
C PRO A 121 -29.00 8.13 28.41
N ASP A 122 -29.62 9.28 28.65
CA ASP A 122 -29.13 10.62 28.27
C ASP A 122 -29.09 10.91 26.76
N ASN A 123 -29.75 10.10 25.91
CA ASN A 123 -29.75 10.36 24.47
C ASN A 123 -30.33 11.76 24.13
N GLU A 124 -31.34 12.21 24.88
CA GLU A 124 -31.92 13.56 24.76
C GLU A 124 -31.10 14.66 25.43
N ALA A 125 -30.08 14.33 26.22
CA ALA A 125 -29.33 15.31 27.00
C ALA A 125 -28.45 16.20 26.11
N LEU A 126 -28.06 15.74 24.92
CA LEU A 126 -27.07 16.40 24.08
C LEU A 126 -27.57 16.61 22.65
N SER A 127 -27.81 17.87 22.28
CA SER A 127 -28.18 18.22 20.90
C SER A 127 -27.01 18.01 19.93
N PRO A 128 -27.27 17.74 18.62
CA PRO A 128 -26.21 17.55 17.63
C PRO A 128 -25.25 18.74 17.54
N GLN A 129 -25.78 19.96 17.60
CA GLN A 129 -24.98 21.19 17.58
C GLN A 129 -24.06 21.28 18.82
N LYS A 130 -24.60 20.96 20.00
CA LYS A 130 -23.81 20.98 21.24
C LYS A 130 -22.74 19.89 21.20
N ALA A 131 -23.08 18.67 20.76
CA ALA A 131 -22.11 17.59 20.55
C ALA A 131 -20.95 18.01 19.64
N ARG A 132 -21.25 18.67 18.52
CA ARG A 132 -20.22 19.21 17.61
C ARG A 132 -19.33 20.24 18.29
N GLN A 133 -19.90 21.22 18.99
CA GLN A 133 -19.14 22.25 19.71
C GLN A 133 -18.23 21.64 20.80
N GLY A 134 -18.73 20.65 21.52
CA GLY A 134 -17.95 19.92 22.53
C GLY A 134 -16.80 19.17 21.90
N ALA A 135 -17.04 18.41 20.83
CA ALA A 135 -16.00 17.67 20.12
C ALA A 135 -14.91 18.58 19.55
N GLU A 136 -15.28 19.69 18.90
CA GLU A 136 -14.34 20.71 18.41
C GLU A 136 -13.47 21.29 19.53
N ARG A 137 -14.08 21.62 20.66
CA ARG A 137 -13.37 22.19 21.82
C ARG A 137 -12.43 21.18 22.49
N LEU A 138 -12.87 19.93 22.65
CA LEU A 138 -12.02 18.86 23.20
C LEU A 138 -10.85 18.53 22.28
N ALA A 139 -11.08 18.50 20.96
CA ALA A 139 -10.02 18.31 19.97
C ALA A 139 -8.98 19.43 20.05
N ALA A 140 -9.42 20.69 20.08
CA ALA A 140 -8.53 21.83 20.20
C ALA A 140 -7.73 21.84 21.51
N ALA A 141 -8.37 21.48 22.63
CA ALA A 141 -7.69 21.38 23.91
C ALA A 141 -6.58 20.32 23.89
N LEU A 142 -6.87 19.12 23.39
CA LEU A 142 -5.88 18.04 23.28
C LEU A 142 -4.71 18.45 22.37
N THR A 143 -5.01 19.00 21.19
CA THR A 143 -4.00 19.41 20.22
C THR A 143 -3.10 20.53 20.77
N LEU A 144 -3.70 21.61 21.28
CA LEU A 144 -2.96 22.78 21.76
C LEU A 144 -2.24 22.52 23.10
N GLY A 145 -2.83 21.71 23.97
CA GLY A 145 -2.23 21.29 25.23
C GLY A 145 -1.31 20.06 25.10
N LYS A 146 -1.03 19.60 23.87
CA LYS A 146 -0.10 18.49 23.56
C LYS A 146 -0.39 17.21 24.35
N SER A 147 -1.68 16.88 24.46
CA SER A 147 -2.17 15.65 25.08
C SER A 147 -2.92 14.79 24.06
N PHE A 148 -2.96 13.48 24.32
CA PHE A 148 -3.61 12.49 23.46
C PHE A 148 -4.86 11.87 24.08
N THR A 149 -5.14 12.16 25.36
CA THR A 149 -6.17 11.43 26.12
C THR A 149 -6.96 12.34 27.04
N LEU A 150 -8.25 12.03 27.18
CA LEU A 150 -9.15 12.58 28.19
C LEU A 150 -9.37 11.53 29.29
N LEU A 151 -9.73 12.00 30.49
CA LEU A 151 -10.25 11.14 31.54
C LEU A 151 -11.63 10.57 31.15
N ALA A 152 -11.83 9.26 31.35
CA ALA A 152 -13.14 8.66 31.17
C ALA A 152 -14.07 9.02 32.33
N SER A 153 -15.37 9.16 32.06
CA SER A 153 -16.35 9.43 33.10
C SER A 153 -16.42 8.28 34.13
N GLY A 154 -16.50 8.64 35.42
CA GLY A 154 -16.77 7.70 36.51
C GLY A 154 -15.63 6.74 36.87
N HIS A 155 -14.39 7.03 36.45
CA HIS A 155 -13.21 6.26 36.85
C HIS A 155 -12.30 7.11 37.74
N GLU A 156 -11.82 6.55 38.85
CA GLU A 156 -10.69 7.13 39.58
C GLU A 156 -9.43 6.91 38.73
N PRO A 157 -8.79 7.98 38.24
CA PRO A 157 -7.63 7.80 37.39
C PRO A 157 -6.44 7.35 38.25
N ASP A 158 -5.66 6.41 37.73
CA ASP A 158 -4.37 6.07 38.33
C ASP A 158 -3.53 7.36 38.45
N PRO A 159 -3.07 7.76 39.65
CA PRO A 159 -2.36 9.02 39.87
C PRO A 159 -1.13 9.21 38.98
N THR A 160 -0.49 8.11 38.55
CA THR A 160 0.70 8.14 37.69
C THR A 160 0.38 8.34 36.21
N LEU A 161 -0.84 7.98 35.78
CA LEU A 161 -1.30 8.04 34.39
C LEU A 161 -2.25 9.21 34.12
N ALA A 162 -2.86 9.76 35.18
CA ALA A 162 -3.69 10.96 35.17
C ALA A 162 -2.91 12.21 34.74
N THR A 163 -1.61 12.28 35.05
CA THR A 163 -0.77 13.49 34.92
C THR A 163 -0.66 14.03 33.49
N ARG A 164 -1.02 13.25 32.47
CA ARG A 164 -1.00 13.66 31.06
C ARG A 164 -2.39 13.68 30.40
N ALA A 165 -3.44 13.24 31.08
CA ALA A 165 -4.79 13.25 30.54
C ALA A 165 -5.51 14.55 30.94
N MET A 166 -6.33 15.09 30.05
CA MET A 166 -7.14 16.28 30.36
C MET A 166 -8.49 15.88 30.93
N ASP A 167 -9.01 16.67 31.86
CA ASP A 167 -10.35 16.48 32.42
C ASP A 167 -11.42 17.17 31.55
N PRO A 168 -12.38 16.44 30.95
CA PRO A 168 -13.51 17.03 30.25
C PRO A 168 -14.32 18.03 31.07
N ALA A 169 -14.37 17.91 32.40
CA ALA A 169 -15.06 18.85 33.28
C ALA A 169 -14.40 20.25 33.27
N GLU A 170 -13.07 20.32 33.24
CA GLU A 170 -12.32 21.57 33.12
C GLU A 170 -12.45 22.20 31.72
N LEU A 171 -12.48 21.34 30.69
CA LEU A 171 -12.58 21.78 29.30
C LEU A 171 -13.99 22.24 28.93
N LEU A 172 -15.03 21.64 29.52
CA LEU A 172 -16.45 21.93 29.29
C LEU A 172 -17.16 22.31 30.60
N PRO A 173 -16.79 23.43 31.24
CA PRO A 173 -17.23 23.77 32.61
C PRO A 173 -18.72 24.10 32.70
N HIS A 174 -19.34 24.54 31.60
CA HIS A 174 -20.77 24.89 31.56
C HIS A 174 -21.67 23.71 31.16
N TRP A 175 -21.12 22.50 31.07
CA TRP A 175 -21.85 21.30 30.70
C TRP A 175 -22.22 20.50 31.95
N THR A 176 -23.27 19.69 31.88
CA THR A 176 -23.61 18.74 32.94
C THR A 176 -22.79 17.45 32.81
N ASP A 177 -22.73 16.63 33.87
CA ASP A 177 -22.07 15.32 33.79
C ASP A 177 -22.75 14.39 32.79
N ALA A 178 -24.08 14.46 32.68
CA ALA A 178 -24.85 13.72 31.69
C ALA A 178 -24.46 14.13 30.26
N GLU A 179 -24.31 15.43 29.98
CA GLU A 179 -23.89 15.94 28.67
C GLU A 179 -22.45 15.55 28.32
N ARG A 180 -21.52 15.68 29.28
CA ARG A 180 -20.13 15.22 29.11
C ARG A 180 -20.10 13.72 28.85
N GLY A 181 -20.76 12.92 29.68
CA GLY A 181 -20.86 11.48 29.51
C GLY A 181 -21.47 11.09 28.16
N ALA A 182 -22.55 11.76 27.74
CA ALA A 182 -23.18 11.53 26.45
C ALA A 182 -22.27 11.85 25.25
N LEU A 183 -21.44 12.89 25.34
CA LEU A 183 -20.46 13.22 24.30
C LEU A 183 -19.33 12.19 24.23
N LEU A 184 -18.74 11.84 25.38
CA LEU A 184 -17.58 10.95 25.46
C LEU A 184 -17.91 9.50 25.08
N ARG A 185 -19.20 9.15 25.07
CA ARG A 185 -19.71 7.85 24.56
C ARG A 185 -19.97 7.83 23.05
N ARG A 186 -19.91 8.97 22.35
CA ARG A 186 -20.11 9.02 20.89
C ARG A 186 -19.01 8.27 20.15
N GLY A 187 -19.34 7.71 18.99
CA GLY A 187 -18.45 6.84 18.20
C GLY A 187 -17.19 7.52 17.65
N ILE A 188 -17.04 8.81 17.85
CA ILE A 188 -15.83 9.56 17.54
C ILE A 188 -14.69 9.32 18.53
N PHE A 189 -15.02 8.84 19.74
CA PHE A 189 -14.07 8.49 20.79
C PHE A 189 -13.84 6.98 20.85
N ALA A 190 -12.69 6.58 21.36
CA ALA A 190 -12.36 5.19 21.65
C ALA A 190 -11.68 5.05 23.01
N PRO A 191 -11.83 3.89 23.68
CA PRO A 191 -11.07 3.57 24.87
C PRO A 191 -9.56 3.64 24.61
N SER A 192 -8.84 4.10 25.63
CA SER A 192 -7.37 4.07 25.74
C SER A 192 -6.98 3.33 27.01
N THR A 193 -5.70 3.30 27.37
CA THR A 193 -5.23 2.57 28.55
C THR A 193 -5.81 3.16 29.84
N TYR A 194 -6.25 2.28 30.76
CA TYR A 194 -6.55 2.58 32.17
C TYR A 194 -7.53 3.76 32.40
N GLY A 195 -8.79 3.62 31.99
CA GLY A 195 -9.83 4.63 32.29
C GLY A 195 -9.67 5.95 31.53
N ARG A 196 -8.99 5.91 30.36
CA ARG A 196 -8.82 7.06 29.47
C ARG A 196 -9.54 6.83 28.15
N ILE A 197 -9.84 7.93 27.47
CA ILE A 197 -10.44 7.93 26.13
C ILE A 197 -9.66 8.86 25.23
N ARG A 198 -9.73 8.63 23.92
CA ARG A 198 -9.07 9.45 22.90
C ARG A 198 -9.95 9.58 21.68
N PHE A 199 -9.64 10.54 20.80
CA PHE A 199 -10.20 10.52 19.46
C PHE A 199 -9.82 9.23 18.75
N HIS A 200 -10.77 8.70 17.99
CA HIS A 200 -10.59 7.43 17.33
C HIS A 200 -9.46 7.50 16.28
N HIS A 201 -9.51 8.51 15.41
CA HIS A 201 -8.46 8.83 14.45
C HIS A 201 -7.81 10.18 14.77
N ARG A 202 -6.50 10.25 14.55
CA ARG A 202 -5.73 11.50 14.65
C ARG A 202 -6.25 12.55 13.66
N ASN A 203 -6.51 12.16 12.42
CA ASN A 203 -7.05 13.04 11.37
C ASN A 203 -8.37 13.72 11.81
N THR A 204 -9.25 12.99 12.50
CA THR A 204 -10.48 13.56 13.06
C THR A 204 -10.22 14.66 14.09
N GLN A 205 -9.23 14.46 14.98
CA GLN A 205 -8.85 15.47 15.97
C GLN A 205 -8.26 16.71 15.29
N GLU A 206 -7.41 16.53 14.27
CA GLU A 206 -6.78 17.62 13.53
C GLU A 206 -7.81 18.44 12.76
N TYR A 207 -8.74 17.78 12.06
CA TYR A 207 -9.86 18.42 11.38
C TYR A 207 -10.75 19.21 12.36
N LEU A 208 -11.16 18.58 13.48
CA LEU A 208 -12.00 19.25 14.49
C LEU A 208 -11.30 20.45 15.15
N THR A 209 -9.98 20.36 15.35
CA THR A 209 -9.18 21.49 15.84
C THR A 209 -9.20 22.63 14.82
N ALA A 210 -9.05 22.33 13.53
CA ALA A 210 -9.10 23.33 12.47
C ALA A 210 -10.49 23.99 12.39
N ARG A 211 -11.57 23.20 12.57
CA ARG A 211 -12.94 23.71 12.64
C ARG A 211 -13.18 24.61 13.85
N TRP A 212 -12.60 24.28 14.99
CA TRP A 212 -12.64 25.13 16.17
C TRP A 212 -11.97 26.49 15.92
N LEU A 213 -10.75 26.50 15.37
CA LEU A 213 -10.03 27.72 14.99
C LEU A 213 -10.79 28.53 13.94
N HIS A 214 -11.32 27.87 12.90
CA HIS A 214 -12.17 28.48 11.89
C HIS A 214 -13.42 29.15 12.53
N GLY A 215 -14.02 28.49 13.51
CA GLY A 215 -15.15 29.02 14.29
C GLY A 215 -14.79 30.26 15.10
N LEU A 216 -13.59 30.31 15.71
CA LEU A 216 -13.10 31.52 16.40
C LEU A 216 -12.91 32.69 15.45
N LEU A 217 -12.31 32.45 14.28
CA LEU A 217 -12.12 33.47 13.25
C LEU A 217 -13.46 34.03 12.75
N LYS A 218 -14.45 33.15 12.53
CA LYS A 218 -15.82 33.56 12.18
C LYS A 218 -16.52 34.40 13.26
N LYS A 219 -16.13 34.23 14.53
CA LYS A 219 -16.64 35.02 15.66
C LYS A 219 -15.86 36.33 15.89
N GLY A 220 -14.96 36.70 14.98
CA GLY A 220 -14.21 37.96 15.05
C GLY A 220 -12.91 37.87 15.84
N CYS A 221 -12.38 36.68 16.13
CA CYS A 221 -11.02 36.55 16.65
C CYS A 221 -10.02 37.16 15.64
N PRO A 222 -9.10 38.05 16.06
CA PRO A 222 -8.08 38.60 15.18
C PRO A 222 -7.23 37.48 14.57
N ARG A 223 -7.00 37.55 13.25
CA ARG A 223 -6.28 36.49 12.50
C ARG A 223 -4.88 36.24 13.07
N GLU A 224 -4.19 37.31 13.45
CA GLU A 224 -2.86 37.26 14.07
C GLU A 224 -2.81 36.34 15.30
N GLN A 225 -3.88 36.29 16.11
CA GLN A 225 -3.92 35.41 17.29
C GLN A 225 -3.90 33.93 16.89
N VAL A 226 -4.54 33.57 15.77
CA VAL A 226 -4.51 32.20 15.25
C VAL A 226 -3.21 31.93 14.51
N TRP A 227 -2.69 32.89 13.73
CA TRP A 227 -1.44 32.70 13.00
C TRP A 227 -0.27 32.55 13.95
N ASN A 228 -0.20 33.30 15.04
CA ASN A 228 0.87 33.19 16.03
C ASN A 228 0.90 31.82 16.75
N LEU A 229 -0.18 31.04 16.68
CA LEU A 229 -0.16 29.64 17.14
C LEU A 229 0.50 28.72 16.12
N ILE A 230 0.24 28.95 14.84
CA ILE A 230 0.59 28.04 13.74
C ILE A 230 1.94 28.38 13.12
N LEU A 231 2.19 29.66 12.88
CA LEU A 231 3.39 30.19 12.28
C LEU A 231 4.40 30.51 13.39
N ALA A 232 5.66 30.18 13.13
CA ALA A 232 6.75 30.43 14.04
C ALA A 232 7.96 30.99 13.29
N GLU A 233 8.88 31.59 14.04
CA GLU A 233 10.22 31.89 13.58
C GLU A 233 11.19 31.23 14.57
N ARG A 234 12.10 30.40 14.07
CA ARG A 234 13.07 29.66 14.88
C ARG A 234 14.45 29.85 14.28
N TYR A 235 15.37 30.40 15.07
CA TYR A 235 16.74 30.68 14.63
C TYR A 235 16.82 31.53 13.35
N GLY A 236 15.91 32.50 13.19
CA GLY A 236 15.82 33.35 12.00
C GLY A 236 15.16 32.69 10.78
N VAL A 237 14.63 31.47 10.93
CA VAL A 237 13.91 30.75 9.89
C VAL A 237 12.42 30.82 10.16
N GLU A 238 11.67 31.38 9.20
CA GLU A 238 10.21 31.37 9.20
C GLU A 238 9.70 29.96 8.90
N THR A 239 8.98 29.36 9.84
CA THR A 239 8.57 27.95 9.83
C THR A 239 7.15 27.81 10.39
N LEU A 240 6.63 26.59 10.43
CA LEU A 240 5.40 26.25 11.14
C LEU A 240 5.69 25.54 12.47
N VAL A 241 4.76 25.65 13.41
CA VAL A 241 4.76 24.78 14.59
C VAL A 241 4.41 23.36 14.14
N LEU A 242 5.41 22.47 14.11
CA LEU A 242 5.30 21.10 13.58
C LEU A 242 4.07 20.32 14.09
N SER A 243 3.71 20.44 15.37
CA SER A 243 2.54 19.75 15.94
C SER A 243 1.20 20.26 15.42
N LEU A 244 1.19 21.41 14.74
CA LEU A 244 0.00 22.06 14.19
C LEU A 244 -0.06 22.02 12.66
N CYS A 245 0.97 21.53 11.96
CA CYS A 245 0.97 21.41 10.50
C CYS A 245 -0.30 20.70 9.96
N PRO A 246 -0.75 19.56 10.52
CA PRO A 246 -1.97 18.91 10.03
C PRO A 246 -3.24 19.75 10.22
N THR A 247 -3.37 20.39 11.39
CA THR A 247 -4.47 21.32 11.68
C THR A 247 -4.44 22.53 10.74
N ALA A 248 -3.25 23.05 10.46
CA ALA A 248 -3.04 24.20 9.59
C ALA A 248 -3.42 23.88 8.14
N ALA A 249 -3.10 22.67 7.66
CA ALA A 249 -3.48 22.22 6.32
C ALA A 249 -5.01 22.14 6.14
N TRP A 250 -5.73 21.62 7.14
CA TRP A 250 -7.20 21.66 7.14
C TRP A 250 -7.74 23.10 7.16
N LEU A 251 -7.17 23.97 8.00
CA LEU A 251 -7.61 25.35 8.12
C LEU A 251 -7.37 26.17 6.84
N ALA A 252 -6.28 25.88 6.13
CA ALA A 252 -5.88 26.53 4.87
C ALA A 252 -6.89 26.33 3.72
N LEU A 253 -7.75 25.31 3.79
CA LEU A 253 -8.85 25.12 2.84
C LEU A 253 -9.85 26.29 2.89
N TRP A 254 -10.03 26.91 4.06
CA TRP A 254 -11.02 27.97 4.26
C TRP A 254 -10.43 29.38 4.39
N HIS A 255 -9.10 29.50 4.54
CA HIS A 255 -8.41 30.78 4.73
C HIS A 255 -7.24 30.92 3.75
N PRO A 256 -7.45 31.56 2.58
CA PRO A 256 -6.42 31.75 1.56
C PRO A 256 -5.14 32.39 2.08
N GLU A 257 -5.24 33.36 2.99
CA GLU A 257 -4.09 34.06 3.52
C GLU A 257 -3.20 33.14 4.39
N LEU A 258 -3.79 32.10 5.01
CA LEU A 258 -3.00 31.08 5.70
C LEU A 258 -2.29 30.22 4.69
N ARG A 259 -3.06 29.74 3.71
CA ARG A 259 -2.62 28.84 2.68
C ARG A 259 -1.41 29.39 1.95
N ASP A 260 -1.48 30.65 1.53
CA ASP A 260 -0.40 31.30 0.80
C ASP A 260 0.86 31.45 1.66
N GLU A 261 0.69 31.69 2.97
CA GLU A 261 1.81 31.77 3.91
C GLU A 261 2.44 30.40 4.20
N ILE A 262 1.64 29.34 4.25
CA ILE A 262 2.16 27.96 4.34
C ILE A 262 2.92 27.59 3.07
N ILE A 263 2.36 27.88 1.88
CA ILE A 263 3.03 27.64 0.59
C ILE A 263 4.36 28.38 0.52
N ARG A 264 4.42 29.61 1.03
CA ARG A 264 5.64 30.42 1.04
C ARG A 264 6.73 29.86 1.97
N ARG A 265 6.35 29.33 3.13
CA ARG A 265 7.29 28.84 4.16
C ARG A 265 7.65 27.37 3.95
N GLU A 266 6.64 26.50 3.92
CA GLU A 266 6.76 25.04 3.90
C GLU A 266 5.68 24.40 3.00
N PRO A 267 5.86 24.40 1.67
CA PRO A 267 4.86 23.95 0.71
C PRO A 267 4.47 22.47 0.91
N LEU A 268 5.40 21.62 1.36
CA LEU A 268 5.14 20.20 1.61
C LEU A 268 4.07 19.96 2.69
N VAL A 269 3.83 20.90 3.61
CA VAL A 269 2.79 20.75 4.64
C VAL A 269 1.41 20.56 4.01
N LEU A 270 1.10 21.32 2.95
CA LEU A 270 -0.19 21.23 2.26
C LEU A 270 -0.27 20.07 1.27
N LEU A 271 0.88 19.49 0.90
CA LEU A 271 0.93 18.29 0.09
C LEU A 271 0.69 17.03 0.94
N GLN A 272 1.30 16.97 2.13
CA GLN A 272 1.32 15.78 2.99
C GLN A 272 0.13 15.69 3.97
N ASN A 273 -0.52 16.81 4.29
CA ASN A 273 -1.55 16.85 5.33
C ASN A 273 -2.87 17.41 4.83
N GLY A 274 -3.95 17.12 5.57
CA GLY A 274 -5.27 17.63 5.27
C GLY A 274 -5.89 16.97 4.04
N ASP A 275 -6.40 17.80 3.14
CA ASP A 275 -6.99 17.39 1.87
C ASP A 275 -6.34 18.18 0.71
N PRO A 276 -5.18 17.71 0.20
CA PRO A 276 -4.49 18.36 -0.91
C PRO A 276 -5.33 18.40 -2.19
N GLY A 277 -6.27 17.46 -2.36
CA GLY A 277 -7.16 17.38 -3.51
C GLY A 277 -8.13 18.56 -3.59
N SER A 278 -8.57 19.06 -2.43
CA SER A 278 -9.47 20.22 -2.30
C SER A 278 -8.78 21.59 -2.44
N LEU A 279 -7.46 21.65 -2.66
CA LEU A 279 -6.77 22.92 -2.91
C LEU A 279 -7.17 23.47 -4.30
N PRO A 280 -7.43 24.78 -4.43
CA PRO A 280 -7.65 25.40 -5.74
C PRO A 280 -6.45 25.18 -6.67
N LEU A 281 -6.69 25.02 -7.98
CA LEU A 281 -5.64 24.77 -8.98
C LEU A 281 -4.47 25.77 -8.87
N VAL A 282 -4.78 27.07 -8.82
CA VAL A 282 -3.76 28.13 -8.67
C VAL A 282 -2.89 27.95 -7.42
N ALA A 283 -3.47 27.45 -6.32
CA ALA A 283 -2.72 27.16 -5.11
C ALA A 283 -1.81 25.93 -5.29
N LYS A 284 -2.29 24.89 -5.99
CA LYS A 284 -1.48 23.71 -6.32
C LYS A 284 -0.29 24.07 -7.23
N GLU A 285 -0.53 24.89 -8.25
CA GLU A 285 0.53 25.39 -9.15
C GLU A 285 1.58 26.21 -8.39
N ASN A 286 1.14 27.13 -7.51
CA ASN A 286 2.03 27.93 -6.68
C ASN A 286 2.80 27.08 -5.68
N LEU A 287 2.17 26.06 -5.10
CA LEU A 287 2.81 25.09 -4.21
C LEU A 287 3.95 24.36 -4.94
N LEU A 288 3.70 23.81 -6.14
CA LEU A 288 4.73 23.15 -6.93
C LEU A 288 5.89 24.08 -7.26
N ARG A 289 5.59 25.32 -7.66
CA ARG A 289 6.64 26.31 -7.98
C ARG A 289 7.52 26.61 -6.76
N ARG A 290 6.91 26.86 -5.60
CA ARG A 290 7.67 27.11 -4.36
C ARG A 290 8.44 25.90 -3.89
N TYR A 291 7.87 24.70 -4.05
CA TYR A 291 8.56 23.46 -3.76
C TYR A 291 9.79 23.29 -4.66
N ALA A 292 9.66 23.51 -5.97
CA ALA A 292 10.77 23.45 -6.91
C ALA A 292 11.90 24.43 -6.55
N GLU A 293 11.56 25.68 -6.23
CA GLU A 293 12.51 26.73 -5.86
C GLU A 293 13.27 26.40 -4.58
N GLN A 294 12.56 26.01 -3.51
CA GLN A 294 13.15 25.71 -2.20
C GLN A 294 13.95 24.41 -2.21
N ASP A 295 13.46 23.37 -2.89
CA ASP A 295 14.19 22.11 -3.00
C ASP A 295 15.49 22.30 -3.79
N LYS A 296 15.49 23.08 -4.88
CA LYS A 296 16.70 23.35 -5.67
C LYS A 296 17.85 23.91 -4.82
N VAL A 297 17.55 24.79 -3.87
CA VAL A 297 18.55 25.41 -2.99
C VAL A 297 18.83 24.59 -1.72
N GLY A 298 18.18 23.44 -1.54
CA GLY A 298 18.38 22.54 -0.40
C GLY A 298 17.76 23.01 0.90
N GLU A 299 16.75 23.88 0.85
CA GLU A 299 16.02 24.37 2.05
C GLU A 299 15.04 23.33 2.61
N ILE A 300 14.78 22.26 1.86
CA ILE A 300 13.90 21.17 2.26
C ILE A 300 14.74 20.01 2.78
N GLY A 301 14.68 19.79 4.09
CA GLY A 301 15.45 18.74 4.77
C GLY A 301 14.89 17.33 4.60
N ASN A 302 13.57 17.18 4.48
CA ASN A 302 12.91 15.90 4.19
C ASN A 302 11.85 16.12 3.12
N ASP A 303 12.16 15.70 1.90
CA ASP A 303 11.34 15.81 0.70
C ASP A 303 10.50 14.56 0.43
N HIS A 304 10.52 13.56 1.33
CA HIS A 304 9.75 12.35 1.13
C HIS A 304 8.25 12.65 1.16
N VAL A 305 7.58 12.43 0.04
CA VAL A 305 6.12 12.52 -0.09
C VAL A 305 5.55 11.13 -0.29
N ASP A 306 4.61 10.74 0.58
CA ASP A 306 3.92 9.47 0.47
C ASP A 306 3.07 9.41 -0.82
N HIS A 307 2.94 8.21 -1.37
CA HIS A 307 2.13 7.93 -2.56
C HIS A 307 0.71 8.46 -2.42
N ARG A 308 0.09 8.31 -1.24
CA ARG A 308 -1.29 8.79 -1.00
C ARG A 308 -1.39 10.30 -1.16
N ALA A 309 -0.38 11.05 -0.71
CA ALA A 309 -0.35 12.50 -0.80
C ALA A 309 -0.23 12.97 -2.25
N LEU A 310 0.68 12.38 -3.04
CA LEU A 310 0.81 12.69 -4.47
C LEU A 310 -0.48 12.41 -5.22
N TRP A 311 -1.09 11.28 -4.91
CA TRP A 311 -2.30 10.85 -5.57
C TRP A 311 -3.52 11.74 -5.29
N LEU A 312 -3.73 12.16 -4.04
CA LEU A 312 -4.79 13.12 -3.72
C LEU A 312 -4.51 14.50 -4.31
N PHE A 313 -3.24 14.89 -4.44
CA PHE A 313 -2.85 16.20 -4.98
C PHE A 313 -3.00 16.27 -6.51
N ALA A 314 -2.69 15.17 -7.20
CA ALA A 314 -2.56 15.14 -8.65
C ALA A 314 -3.84 15.58 -9.37
N ASP A 315 -3.64 16.38 -10.42
CA ASP A 315 -4.71 16.95 -11.24
C ASP A 315 -4.15 17.10 -12.67
N PRO A 316 -4.83 16.59 -13.71
CA PRO A 316 -4.38 16.75 -15.09
C PRO A 316 -4.09 18.20 -15.50
N SER A 317 -4.77 19.16 -14.88
CA SER A 317 -4.59 20.60 -15.15
C SER A 317 -3.25 21.14 -14.65
N LEU A 318 -2.45 20.35 -13.91
CA LEU A 318 -1.12 20.74 -13.44
C LEU A 318 -0.02 20.60 -14.49
N ALA A 319 -0.32 20.15 -15.71
CA ALA A 319 0.69 19.83 -16.73
C ALA A 319 1.71 20.96 -16.98
N ASP A 320 1.22 22.19 -17.20
CA ASP A 320 2.09 23.35 -17.44
C ASP A 320 2.97 23.69 -16.22
N ALA A 321 2.42 23.58 -15.02
CA ALA A 321 3.17 23.82 -13.79
C ALA A 321 4.24 22.75 -13.56
N ILE A 322 3.93 21.48 -13.84
CA ILE A 322 4.89 20.37 -13.75
C ILE A 322 6.05 20.61 -14.72
N ARG A 323 5.77 20.97 -15.97
CA ARG A 323 6.80 21.29 -16.98
C ARG A 323 7.69 22.44 -16.54
N ALA A 324 7.09 23.54 -16.06
CA ALA A 324 7.87 24.68 -15.57
C ALA A 324 8.76 24.31 -14.37
N CYS A 325 8.25 23.46 -13.47
CA CYS A 325 9.03 23.01 -12.32
C CYS A 325 10.14 22.03 -12.71
N TRP A 326 9.91 21.17 -13.70
CA TRP A 326 10.90 20.24 -14.24
C TRP A 326 12.15 20.97 -14.77
N GLU A 327 11.94 22.06 -15.52
CA GLU A 327 13.01 22.94 -15.99
C GLU A 327 13.68 23.73 -14.86
N THR A 328 12.94 24.00 -13.78
CA THR A 328 13.45 24.78 -12.66
C THR A 328 14.38 23.97 -11.77
N ASN A 329 14.06 22.70 -11.47
CA ASN A 329 14.78 21.88 -10.51
C ASN A 329 15.10 20.49 -11.10
N ASP A 330 16.40 20.23 -11.28
CA ASP A 330 16.98 19.01 -11.83
C ASP A 330 17.39 17.99 -10.75
N ARG A 331 17.08 18.25 -9.47
CA ARG A 331 17.34 17.29 -8.40
C ARG A 331 16.53 16.02 -8.62
N ARG A 332 17.22 14.88 -8.61
CA ARG A 332 16.65 13.54 -8.83
C ARG A 332 15.40 13.28 -7.98
N ASP A 333 15.45 13.57 -6.69
CA ASP A 333 14.36 13.22 -5.75
C ASP A 333 13.11 14.10 -5.99
N PHE A 334 13.31 15.34 -6.47
CA PHE A 334 12.23 16.21 -6.95
C PHE A 334 11.63 15.72 -8.27
N GLN A 335 12.45 15.31 -9.24
CA GLN A 335 11.98 14.73 -10.51
C GLN A 335 11.20 13.43 -10.29
N ILE A 336 11.63 12.57 -9.36
CA ILE A 336 10.88 11.39 -8.92
C ILE A 336 9.50 11.81 -8.42
N THR A 337 9.43 12.87 -7.62
CA THR A 337 8.15 13.38 -7.09
C THR A 337 7.24 13.90 -8.21
N LEU A 338 7.78 14.66 -9.18
CA LEU A 338 7.02 15.14 -10.34
C LEU A 338 6.50 13.99 -11.21
N LEU A 339 7.32 12.99 -11.52
CA LEU A 339 6.88 11.80 -12.25
C LEU A 339 5.85 10.99 -11.45
N GLY A 340 5.97 10.97 -10.13
CA GLY A 340 4.95 10.43 -9.23
C GLY A 340 3.61 11.15 -9.42
N ILE A 341 3.58 12.49 -9.44
CA ILE A 341 2.35 13.26 -9.70
C ILE A 341 1.79 12.96 -11.09
N VAL A 342 2.65 12.87 -12.12
CA VAL A 342 2.24 12.50 -13.49
C VAL A 342 1.60 11.11 -13.51
N ARG A 343 2.20 10.14 -12.83
CA ARG A 343 1.68 8.77 -12.70
C ARG A 343 0.32 8.75 -12.03
N GLU A 344 0.19 9.36 -10.85
CA GLU A 344 -1.04 9.32 -10.07
C GLU A 344 -2.19 10.10 -10.74
N GLY A 345 -1.87 11.25 -11.35
CA GLY A 345 -2.83 12.08 -12.07
C GLY A 345 -3.13 11.61 -13.49
N LYS A 346 -2.39 10.62 -14.01
CA LYS A 346 -2.41 10.17 -15.41
C LYS A 346 -2.29 11.34 -16.38
N ILE A 347 -1.32 12.21 -16.12
CA ILE A 347 -1.15 13.51 -16.79
C ILE A 347 -0.45 13.29 -18.14
N ARG A 348 -1.21 12.88 -19.14
CA ARG A 348 -0.69 12.53 -20.48
C ARG A 348 0.06 13.67 -21.15
N ASP A 349 -0.32 14.91 -20.85
CA ASP A 349 0.34 16.11 -21.35
C ASP A 349 1.75 16.33 -20.78
N CYS A 350 2.27 15.44 -19.93
CA CYS A 350 3.65 15.42 -19.43
C CYS A 350 4.40 14.10 -19.73
N VAL A 351 3.83 13.21 -20.56
CA VAL A 351 4.39 11.88 -20.78
C VAL A 351 5.72 11.90 -21.54
N ASP A 352 5.96 12.94 -22.33
CA ASP A 352 7.24 13.20 -22.98
C ASP A 352 8.40 13.36 -21.98
N LEU A 353 8.18 14.00 -20.83
CA LEU A 353 9.19 14.07 -19.76
C LEU A 353 9.59 12.67 -19.28
N ALA A 354 8.62 11.77 -19.15
CA ALA A 354 8.87 10.38 -18.78
C ALA A 354 9.57 9.60 -19.90
N ARG A 355 9.22 9.84 -21.17
CA ARG A 355 9.93 9.26 -22.33
C ARG A 355 11.41 9.69 -22.34
N ASP A 356 11.69 10.97 -22.20
CA ASP A 356 13.07 11.46 -22.20
C ASP A 356 13.87 10.85 -21.03
N THR A 357 13.24 10.77 -19.86
CA THR A 357 13.87 10.22 -18.65
C THR A 357 14.12 8.71 -18.74
N VAL A 358 13.22 7.92 -19.33
CA VAL A 358 13.39 6.45 -19.39
C VAL A 358 14.55 6.05 -20.31
N PHE A 359 14.81 6.85 -21.36
CA PHE A 359 15.90 6.65 -22.31
C PHE A 359 17.21 7.34 -21.90
N ASP A 360 17.25 8.10 -20.81
CA ASP A 360 18.49 8.65 -20.28
C ASP A 360 19.32 7.54 -19.59
N GLU A 361 20.25 6.96 -20.35
CA GLU A 361 21.17 5.92 -19.88
C GLU A 361 22.18 6.43 -18.85
N THR A 362 22.39 7.75 -18.77
CA THR A 362 23.24 8.37 -17.73
C THR A 362 22.48 8.61 -16.43
N GLY A 363 21.15 8.52 -16.49
CA GLY A 363 20.23 8.75 -15.39
C GLY A 363 20.23 7.63 -14.35
N HIS A 364 19.79 7.97 -13.14
CA HIS A 364 19.69 7.02 -12.04
C HIS A 364 18.61 5.96 -12.30
N VAL A 365 18.91 4.68 -12.04
CA VAL A 365 17.99 3.55 -12.34
C VAL A 365 16.58 3.72 -11.74
N TYR A 366 16.49 4.17 -10.49
CA TYR A 366 15.18 4.39 -9.88
C TYR A 366 14.35 5.47 -10.57
N LEU A 367 14.98 6.52 -11.13
CA LEU A 367 14.29 7.58 -11.86
C LEU A 367 13.70 7.02 -13.18
N ARG A 368 14.45 6.17 -13.88
CA ARG A 368 13.98 5.47 -15.10
C ARG A 368 12.82 4.50 -14.82
N ILE A 369 12.85 3.82 -13.66
CA ILE A 369 11.75 2.96 -13.18
C ILE A 369 10.47 3.77 -12.98
N VAL A 370 10.56 4.90 -12.28
CA VAL A 370 9.40 5.78 -12.03
C VAL A 370 8.89 6.41 -13.33
N ALA A 371 9.79 6.71 -14.28
CA ALA A 371 9.41 7.19 -15.60
C ALA A 371 8.60 6.16 -16.39
N LEU A 372 9.03 4.89 -16.39
CA LEU A 372 8.27 3.82 -17.04
C LEU A 372 6.87 3.64 -16.41
N ASP A 373 6.77 3.75 -15.09
CA ASP A 373 5.47 3.71 -14.39
C ASP A 373 4.55 4.85 -14.82
N ALA A 374 5.08 6.07 -14.94
CA ALA A 374 4.32 7.22 -15.40
C ALA A 374 3.81 7.04 -16.84
N MET A 375 4.66 6.48 -17.72
CA MET A 375 4.26 6.12 -19.09
C MET A 375 3.16 5.07 -19.11
N ASN A 376 3.28 4.02 -18.29
CA ASN A 376 2.28 2.97 -18.15
C ASN A 376 0.94 3.50 -17.62
N ALA A 377 0.97 4.35 -16.59
CA ALA A 377 -0.24 4.96 -16.02
C ALA A 377 -0.94 5.93 -17.00
N CYS A 378 -0.18 6.55 -17.91
CA CYS A 378 -0.69 7.44 -18.97
C CYS A 378 -1.14 6.70 -20.25
N ASP A 379 -1.12 5.36 -20.25
CA ASP A 379 -1.44 4.50 -21.40
C ASP A 379 -0.62 4.85 -22.65
N ASP A 380 0.68 5.13 -22.49
CA ASP A 380 1.59 5.47 -23.58
C ASP A 380 2.12 4.23 -24.33
N ALA A 381 1.23 3.58 -25.08
CA ALA A 381 1.55 2.35 -25.78
C ALA A 381 2.73 2.49 -26.76
N GLU A 382 2.88 3.64 -27.42
CA GLU A 382 3.98 3.88 -28.36
C GLU A 382 5.33 3.94 -27.64
N GLY A 383 5.40 4.73 -26.56
CA GLY A 383 6.61 4.83 -25.75
C GLY A 383 6.98 3.51 -25.09
N LEU A 384 6.01 2.78 -24.54
CA LEU A 384 6.24 1.46 -23.93
C LEU A 384 6.76 0.45 -24.96
N THR A 385 6.22 0.44 -26.19
CA THR A 385 6.76 -0.39 -27.27
C THR A 385 8.18 0.03 -27.66
N ALA A 386 8.48 1.34 -27.66
CA ALA A 386 9.85 1.81 -27.93
C ALA A 386 10.83 1.37 -26.84
N VAL A 387 10.44 1.43 -25.56
CA VAL A 387 11.26 0.94 -24.44
C VAL A 387 11.47 -0.58 -24.55
N ALA A 388 10.42 -1.34 -24.88
CA ALA A 388 10.54 -2.78 -25.09
C ALA A 388 11.53 -3.13 -26.22
N ARG A 389 11.49 -2.40 -27.34
CA ARG A 389 12.46 -2.56 -28.43
C ARG A 389 13.88 -2.22 -27.99
N TRP A 390 14.07 -1.07 -27.34
CA TRP A 390 15.38 -0.69 -26.81
C TRP A 390 15.93 -1.73 -25.84
N LEU A 391 15.10 -2.28 -24.94
CA LEU A 391 15.53 -3.29 -23.98
C LEU A 391 15.97 -4.59 -24.67
N VAL A 392 15.26 -4.99 -25.74
CA VAL A 392 15.61 -6.19 -26.52
C VAL A 392 16.84 -5.95 -27.39
N ASP A 393 16.96 -4.79 -28.04
CA ASP A 393 18.01 -4.50 -29.02
C ASP A 393 19.34 -4.06 -28.37
N THR A 394 19.30 -3.55 -27.14
CA THR A 394 20.49 -3.09 -26.41
C THR A 394 21.48 -4.24 -26.22
N THR A 395 22.73 -4.00 -26.62
CA THR A 395 23.86 -4.93 -26.40
C THR A 395 24.74 -4.54 -25.21
N ASP A 396 24.49 -3.36 -24.63
CA ASP A 396 25.25 -2.85 -23.50
C ASP A 396 24.81 -3.49 -22.18
N SER A 397 25.65 -3.33 -21.16
CA SER A 397 25.33 -3.79 -19.81
C SER A 397 24.19 -2.95 -19.23
N VAL A 398 23.06 -3.59 -18.93
CA VAL A 398 21.90 -2.98 -18.28
C VAL A 398 21.81 -3.52 -16.84
N GLU A 399 21.51 -2.64 -15.89
CA GLU A 399 21.35 -3.05 -14.49
C GLU A 399 20.18 -4.05 -14.36
N VAL A 400 20.43 -5.19 -13.72
CA VAL A 400 19.47 -6.30 -13.56
C VAL A 400 18.17 -5.83 -12.89
N ARG A 401 18.26 -4.85 -11.99
CA ARG A 401 17.09 -4.21 -11.36
C ARG A 401 16.17 -3.53 -12.35
N LEU A 402 16.73 -2.86 -13.35
CA LEU A 402 15.97 -2.21 -14.41
C LEU A 402 15.30 -3.25 -15.30
N VAL A 403 16.03 -4.29 -15.73
CA VAL A 403 15.48 -5.41 -16.53
C VAL A 403 14.32 -6.08 -15.80
N SER A 404 14.52 -6.40 -14.52
CA SER A 404 13.49 -7.04 -13.67
C SER A 404 12.23 -6.19 -13.57
N TYR A 405 12.37 -4.88 -13.39
CA TYR A 405 11.20 -3.99 -13.31
C TYR A 405 10.53 -3.76 -14.66
N PHE A 406 11.31 -3.57 -15.72
CA PHE A 406 10.77 -3.25 -17.04
C PHE A 406 10.02 -4.43 -17.62
N THR A 407 10.53 -5.65 -17.41
CA THR A 407 9.83 -6.87 -17.82
C THR A 407 8.47 -7.01 -17.16
N LYS A 408 8.35 -6.70 -15.86
CA LYS A 408 7.07 -6.65 -15.13
C LYS A 408 6.04 -5.75 -15.81
N VAL A 409 6.44 -4.55 -16.21
CA VAL A 409 5.53 -3.54 -16.76
C VAL A 409 5.20 -3.79 -18.23
N LEU A 410 6.18 -4.24 -19.02
CA LEU A 410 6.07 -4.37 -20.47
C LEU A 410 5.44 -5.69 -20.90
N TYR A 411 5.63 -6.76 -20.13
CA TYR A 411 5.01 -8.05 -20.41
C TYR A 411 3.54 -8.08 -19.94
N PRO A 412 2.60 -8.71 -20.67
CA PRO A 412 2.73 -9.35 -21.98
C PRO A 412 2.41 -8.42 -23.17
N ARG A 413 2.12 -7.14 -22.91
CA ARG A 413 1.55 -6.23 -23.93
C ARG A 413 2.57 -5.78 -24.97
N HIS A 414 3.83 -5.63 -24.56
CA HIS A 414 4.93 -5.09 -25.36
C HIS A 414 6.12 -6.07 -25.47
N LEU A 415 6.14 -7.12 -24.65
CA LEU A 415 7.13 -8.20 -24.68
C LEU A 415 6.45 -9.56 -24.87
N THR A 416 7.07 -10.41 -25.67
CA THR A 416 6.72 -11.83 -25.82
C THR A 416 7.41 -12.68 -24.75
N VAL A 417 6.94 -13.93 -24.55
CA VAL A 417 7.59 -14.90 -23.66
C VAL A 417 9.05 -15.13 -24.05
N ASP A 418 9.32 -15.28 -25.35
CA ASP A 418 10.67 -15.56 -25.83
C ASP A 418 11.62 -14.37 -25.57
N GLN A 419 11.13 -13.14 -25.75
CA GLN A 419 11.90 -11.93 -25.42
C GLN A 419 12.12 -11.80 -23.91
N LEU A 420 11.14 -12.15 -23.08
CA LEU A 420 11.30 -12.16 -21.62
C LEU A 420 12.40 -13.15 -21.21
N LEU A 421 12.38 -14.36 -21.76
CA LEU A 421 13.36 -15.40 -21.47
C LEU A 421 14.76 -15.00 -21.95
N ASP A 422 14.88 -14.44 -23.15
CA ASP A 422 16.14 -13.92 -23.69
C ASP A 422 16.75 -12.82 -22.80
N LEU A 423 15.92 -11.92 -22.26
CA LEU A 423 16.38 -10.89 -21.33
C LEU A 423 16.89 -11.47 -20.00
N LEU A 424 16.23 -12.50 -19.48
CA LEU A 424 16.67 -13.19 -18.26
C LEU A 424 17.97 -13.98 -18.47
N ASP A 425 18.20 -14.50 -19.67
CA ASP A 425 19.43 -15.20 -20.06
C ASP A 425 20.62 -14.24 -20.23
N ARG A 426 20.39 -13.11 -20.93
CA ARG A 426 21.41 -12.08 -21.17
C ARG A 426 21.83 -11.33 -19.91
N TYR A 427 20.91 -11.15 -18.97
CA TYR A 427 21.14 -10.40 -17.73
C TYR A 427 20.84 -11.27 -16.49
N PRO A 428 21.68 -12.28 -16.21
CA PRO A 428 21.44 -13.23 -15.13
C PRO A 428 21.55 -12.58 -13.74
N LEU A 429 20.74 -13.06 -12.80
CA LEU A 429 20.73 -12.61 -11.41
C LEU A 429 21.98 -13.07 -10.65
N THR A 430 22.63 -12.14 -9.95
CA THR A 430 23.75 -12.45 -9.05
C THR A 430 23.30 -12.60 -7.60
N GLU A 431 24.16 -13.12 -6.71
CA GLU A 431 23.83 -13.18 -5.28
C GLU A 431 23.65 -11.78 -4.64
N GLU A 432 24.34 -10.77 -5.19
CA GLU A 432 24.20 -9.36 -4.79
C GLU A 432 22.79 -8.82 -5.10
N ASP A 433 22.13 -9.40 -6.11
CA ASP A 433 20.76 -9.09 -6.52
C ASP A 433 19.69 -9.86 -5.72
N SER A 434 20.07 -10.54 -4.65
CA SER A 434 19.14 -11.33 -3.82
C SER A 434 17.97 -10.51 -3.26
N PHE A 435 18.12 -9.19 -3.13
CA PHE A 435 17.05 -8.27 -2.72
C PHE A 435 16.06 -7.93 -3.83
N ILE A 436 16.36 -8.23 -5.10
CA ILE A 436 15.43 -8.00 -6.21
C ILE A 436 14.26 -8.99 -6.13
N SER A 437 13.04 -8.45 -6.15
CA SER A 437 11.78 -9.21 -6.09
C SER A 437 11.37 -9.78 -7.47
N ILE A 438 12.30 -10.45 -8.14
CA ILE A 438 12.03 -11.12 -9.42
C ILE A 438 11.01 -12.27 -9.26
N SER A 439 10.92 -12.88 -8.08
CA SER A 439 9.94 -13.94 -7.79
C SER A 439 8.50 -13.43 -7.91
N GLU A 440 8.21 -12.25 -7.35
CA GLU A 440 6.88 -11.62 -7.47
C GLU A 440 6.61 -11.20 -8.91
N THR A 441 7.62 -10.64 -9.59
CA THR A 441 7.54 -10.26 -11.00
C THR A 441 7.17 -11.45 -11.89
N LEU A 442 7.80 -12.62 -11.73
CA LEU A 442 7.51 -13.81 -12.52
C LEU A 442 6.10 -14.37 -12.24
N VAL A 443 5.63 -14.29 -11.00
CA VAL A 443 4.25 -14.66 -10.64
C VAL A 443 3.24 -13.73 -11.31
N GLU A 444 3.51 -12.42 -11.34
CA GLU A 444 2.67 -11.44 -12.04
C GLU A 444 2.66 -11.67 -13.56
N CYS A 445 3.83 -11.93 -14.17
CA CYS A 445 3.92 -12.29 -15.58
C CYS A 445 3.11 -13.56 -15.88
N TRP A 446 3.21 -14.59 -15.04
CA TRP A 446 2.42 -15.80 -15.17
C TRP A 446 0.90 -15.54 -15.07
N ASP A 447 0.47 -14.72 -14.12
CA ASP A 447 -0.93 -14.35 -13.95
C ASP A 447 -1.48 -13.61 -15.19
N ALA A 448 -0.67 -12.73 -15.80
CA ALA A 448 -1.00 -12.00 -17.02
C ALA A 448 -0.96 -12.85 -18.31
N SER A 449 -0.39 -14.05 -18.27
CA SER A 449 -0.16 -14.91 -19.44
C SER A 449 -1.40 -15.73 -19.83
N THR A 450 -1.54 -16.04 -21.13
CA THR A 450 -2.48 -17.06 -21.62
C THR A 450 -2.05 -18.47 -21.19
N GLU A 451 -2.93 -19.48 -21.24
CA GLU A 451 -2.55 -20.87 -20.94
C GLU A 451 -1.37 -21.38 -21.78
N SER A 452 -1.29 -20.96 -23.06
CA SER A 452 -0.20 -21.34 -23.95
C SER A 452 1.12 -20.64 -23.63
N ASP A 453 1.06 -19.37 -23.18
CA ASP A 453 2.23 -18.59 -22.80
C ASP A 453 2.75 -19.01 -21.43
N ARG A 454 1.83 -19.38 -20.53
CA ARG A 454 2.13 -20.01 -19.24
C ARG A 454 3.03 -21.22 -19.44
N GLU A 455 2.59 -22.21 -20.23
CA GLU A 455 3.40 -23.39 -20.48
C GLU A 455 4.79 -23.06 -21.06
N ARG A 456 4.85 -22.15 -22.03
CA ARG A 456 6.12 -21.69 -22.62
C ARG A 456 7.02 -21.00 -21.61
N LEU A 457 6.46 -20.16 -20.73
CA LEU A 457 7.21 -19.47 -19.68
C LEU A 457 7.81 -20.45 -18.67
N MET A 458 7.04 -21.42 -18.18
CA MET A 458 7.57 -22.45 -17.27
C MET A 458 8.64 -23.30 -17.94
N ALA A 459 8.37 -23.77 -19.16
CA ALA A 459 9.31 -24.60 -19.90
C ALA A 459 10.62 -23.85 -20.17
N GLY A 460 10.55 -22.60 -20.63
CA GLY A 460 11.71 -21.76 -20.90
C GLY A 460 12.51 -21.40 -19.65
N LEU A 461 11.85 -21.04 -18.54
CA LEU A 461 12.54 -20.80 -17.26
C LEU A 461 13.26 -22.04 -16.77
N ALA A 462 12.64 -23.22 -16.93
CA ALA A 462 13.28 -24.48 -16.61
C ALA A 462 14.50 -24.74 -17.51
N GLU A 463 14.39 -24.48 -18.82
CA GLU A 463 15.49 -24.67 -19.77
C GLU A 463 16.68 -23.76 -19.47
N LEU A 464 16.46 -22.47 -19.18
CA LEU A 464 17.53 -21.53 -18.79
C LEU A 464 18.28 -22.00 -17.54
N CYS A 465 17.53 -22.44 -16.53
CA CYS A 465 18.08 -22.90 -15.26
C CYS A 465 18.68 -24.31 -15.33
N LEU A 466 18.48 -25.06 -16.41
CA LEU A 466 19.10 -26.35 -16.67
C LEU A 466 20.19 -26.27 -17.75
N ALA A 467 20.47 -25.07 -18.29
CA ALA A 467 21.48 -24.86 -19.31
C ALA A 467 22.91 -24.94 -18.74
N PRO A 468 23.87 -25.55 -19.46
CA PRO A 468 25.29 -25.51 -19.09
C PRO A 468 25.85 -24.08 -19.02
N PRO A 469 26.87 -23.80 -18.18
CA PRO A 469 27.59 -24.74 -17.31
C PRO A 469 26.80 -25.11 -16.05
N LEU A 470 26.86 -26.36 -15.63
CA LEU A 470 26.12 -26.88 -14.46
C LEU A 470 26.98 -26.82 -13.19
N VAL A 471 26.36 -26.55 -12.04
CA VAL A 471 27.02 -26.47 -10.72
C VAL A 471 27.60 -27.81 -10.29
N ALA A 472 26.88 -28.91 -10.53
CA ALA A 472 27.31 -30.27 -10.23
C ALA A 472 26.65 -31.29 -11.17
N ASP A 473 27.37 -32.37 -11.47
CA ASP A 473 26.86 -33.45 -12.34
C ASP A 473 25.69 -34.22 -11.74
N HIS A 474 25.55 -34.22 -10.41
CA HIS A 474 24.49 -34.94 -9.68
C HIS A 474 23.25 -34.09 -9.39
N TYR A 475 23.34 -32.77 -9.55
CA TYR A 475 22.24 -31.82 -9.38
C TYR A 475 22.36 -30.75 -10.47
N PRO A 476 21.88 -31.04 -11.69
CA PRO A 476 22.14 -30.19 -12.84
C PRO A 476 21.29 -28.92 -12.73
N VAL A 477 21.86 -27.89 -12.11
CA VAL A 477 21.35 -26.51 -12.14
C VAL A 477 22.43 -25.64 -12.78
N SER A 478 22.03 -24.74 -13.67
CA SER A 478 22.91 -23.79 -14.33
C SER A 478 23.63 -22.93 -13.29
N ALA A 479 24.95 -22.85 -13.37
CA ALA A 479 25.76 -21.96 -12.54
C ALA A 479 25.43 -20.48 -12.81
N GLN A 480 25.04 -20.15 -14.04
CA GLN A 480 24.65 -18.79 -14.45
C GLN A 480 23.27 -18.40 -13.88
N HIS A 481 22.31 -19.32 -13.87
CA HIS A 481 20.93 -19.06 -13.44
C HIS A 481 20.59 -19.65 -12.06
N TYR A 482 21.60 -19.96 -11.26
CA TYR A 482 21.41 -20.58 -9.94
C TYR A 482 20.57 -19.72 -8.99
N THR A 483 20.83 -18.40 -8.95
CA THR A 483 20.05 -17.44 -8.17
C THR A 483 18.60 -17.35 -8.64
N LEU A 484 18.38 -17.40 -9.95
CA LEU A 484 17.03 -17.43 -10.54
C LEU A 484 16.30 -18.70 -10.09
N ALA A 485 16.94 -19.87 -10.19
CA ALA A 485 16.36 -21.16 -9.79
C ALA A 485 15.88 -21.15 -8.32
N LYS A 486 16.66 -20.58 -7.40
CA LYS A 486 16.27 -20.42 -5.98
C LYS A 486 15.02 -19.57 -5.76
N LYS A 487 14.65 -18.72 -6.72
CA LYS A 487 13.53 -17.77 -6.62
C LYS A 487 12.26 -18.24 -7.35
N LEU A 488 12.26 -19.45 -7.95
CA LEU A 488 11.12 -19.98 -8.71
C LEU A 488 10.05 -20.68 -7.86
N LYS A 489 10.31 -20.97 -6.58
CA LYS A 489 9.36 -21.66 -5.69
C LYS A 489 7.96 -21.00 -5.67
N PRO A 490 7.81 -19.66 -5.52
CA PRO A 490 6.49 -19.03 -5.50
C PRO A 490 5.69 -19.25 -6.79
N LEU A 491 6.37 -19.23 -7.94
CA LEU A 491 5.77 -19.53 -9.24
C LEU A 491 5.29 -20.98 -9.30
N GLY A 492 6.10 -21.94 -8.83
CA GLY A 492 5.71 -23.35 -8.72
C GLY A 492 4.48 -23.56 -7.84
N VAL A 493 4.43 -22.94 -6.66
CA VAL A 493 3.26 -22.98 -5.76
C VAL A 493 2.01 -22.46 -6.45
N LYS A 494 2.13 -21.33 -7.16
CA LYS A 494 1.01 -20.72 -7.91
C LYS A 494 0.53 -21.63 -9.05
N ALA A 495 1.44 -22.18 -9.84
CA ALA A 495 1.12 -23.04 -10.98
C ALA A 495 0.45 -24.36 -10.53
N VAL A 496 0.95 -25.01 -9.47
CA VAL A 496 0.31 -26.21 -8.91
C VAL A 496 -1.07 -25.91 -8.34
N SER A 497 -1.22 -24.77 -7.66
CA SER A 497 -2.52 -24.35 -7.13
C SER A 497 -3.56 -24.12 -8.24
N ALA A 498 -3.12 -23.68 -9.42
CA ALA A 498 -3.98 -23.47 -10.59
C ALA A 498 -4.32 -24.77 -11.36
N LEU A 499 -3.52 -25.84 -11.23
CA LEU A 499 -3.67 -27.07 -12.00
C LEU A 499 -5.01 -27.79 -11.78
N THR A 500 -5.58 -27.70 -10.57
CA THR A 500 -6.83 -28.38 -10.17
C THR A 500 -6.88 -29.85 -10.66
N ASP A 501 -7.77 -30.19 -11.61
CA ASP A 501 -7.97 -31.54 -12.17
C ASP A 501 -7.34 -31.75 -13.56
N ALA A 502 -6.69 -30.73 -14.14
CA ALA A 502 -6.07 -30.80 -15.46
C ALA A 502 -4.82 -31.70 -15.48
N GLU A 503 -4.42 -32.15 -16.67
CA GLU A 503 -3.15 -32.89 -16.82
C GLU A 503 -1.96 -31.95 -16.60
N PRO A 504 -0.94 -32.38 -15.83
CA PRO A 504 0.25 -31.57 -15.61
C PRO A 504 1.01 -31.43 -16.93
N SER A 505 1.30 -30.19 -17.30
CA SER A 505 2.03 -29.87 -18.50
C SER A 505 3.52 -30.21 -18.37
N ALA A 506 4.22 -30.39 -19.49
CA ALA A 506 5.62 -30.77 -19.49
C ALA A 506 6.51 -29.67 -18.86
N GLY A 507 6.19 -28.40 -19.11
CA GLY A 507 6.84 -27.23 -18.52
C GLY A 507 6.68 -27.19 -17.01
N LEU A 508 5.47 -27.47 -16.49
CA LEU A 508 5.24 -27.53 -15.03
C LEU A 508 6.08 -28.64 -14.38
N ILE A 509 6.12 -29.82 -14.98
CA ILE A 509 6.92 -30.95 -14.48
C ILE A 509 8.40 -30.57 -14.42
N ARG A 510 8.94 -30.01 -15.51
CA ARG A 510 10.34 -29.56 -15.57
C ARG A 510 10.66 -28.48 -14.55
N LEU A 511 9.78 -27.49 -14.39
CA LEU A 511 9.95 -26.42 -13.41
C LEU A 511 10.01 -26.97 -11.98
N LEU A 512 9.12 -27.90 -11.63
CA LEU A 512 9.08 -28.49 -10.29
C LEU A 512 10.32 -29.37 -10.01
N MET A 513 10.79 -30.14 -10.99
CA MET A 513 12.05 -30.87 -10.86
C MET A 513 13.23 -29.94 -10.62
N LEU A 514 13.28 -28.80 -11.32
CA LEU A 514 14.30 -27.78 -11.09
C LEU A 514 14.22 -27.19 -9.66
N ILE A 515 13.02 -26.85 -9.19
CA ILE A 515 12.83 -26.25 -7.85
C ILE A 515 13.33 -27.20 -6.77
N GLU A 516 13.01 -28.49 -6.85
CA GLU A 516 13.48 -29.51 -5.90
C GLU A 516 15.02 -29.58 -5.85
N ARG A 517 15.65 -29.62 -7.03
CA ARG A 517 17.12 -29.65 -7.16
C ARG A 517 17.79 -28.39 -6.63
N ALA A 518 17.14 -27.23 -6.75
CA ALA A 518 17.65 -25.96 -6.24
C ALA A 518 17.44 -25.78 -4.73
N GLU A 519 16.42 -26.42 -4.13
CA GLU A 519 16.09 -26.32 -2.69
C GLU A 519 16.95 -27.21 -1.78
N SER A 520 17.63 -28.22 -2.34
CA SER A 520 18.47 -29.17 -1.59
C SER A 520 19.69 -28.55 -0.86
N ASP A 521 19.91 -27.23 -1.00
CA ASP A 521 21.01 -26.47 -0.36
C ASP A 521 20.58 -25.64 0.88
N GLY A 522 19.41 -25.93 1.47
CA GLY A 522 19.17 -25.74 2.91
C GLY A 522 18.73 -24.36 3.45
N CYS A 523 18.26 -23.41 2.63
CA CYS A 523 18.01 -22.03 3.12
C CYS A 523 16.70 -21.36 2.67
N ALA A 524 15.55 -22.04 2.75
CA ALA A 524 14.25 -21.36 2.64
C ALA A 524 13.31 -21.74 3.80
N ARG A 525 13.01 -20.78 4.69
CA ARG A 525 11.88 -20.90 5.63
C ARG A 525 10.58 -20.80 4.84
N ASP A 526 9.70 -21.78 4.99
CA ASP A 526 8.36 -21.75 4.39
C ASP A 526 7.50 -20.72 5.14
N GLU A 527 7.25 -19.57 4.52
CA GLU A 527 6.11 -18.72 4.85
C GLU A 527 4.98 -19.03 3.85
N GLY A 528 3.98 -19.84 4.25
CA GLY A 528 2.80 -20.15 3.43
C GLY A 528 2.48 -21.64 3.27
N THR A 529 1.68 -21.95 2.24
CA THR A 529 1.28 -23.34 1.91
C THR A 529 2.49 -24.07 1.32
N SER A 530 2.89 -25.20 1.91
CA SER A 530 4.08 -25.92 1.44
C SER A 530 3.85 -26.49 0.04
N LEU A 531 4.80 -26.27 -0.88
CA LEU A 531 4.77 -26.85 -2.24
C LEU A 531 4.63 -28.38 -2.18
N SER A 532 5.30 -29.00 -1.20
CA SER A 532 5.22 -30.45 -0.93
C SER A 532 3.80 -30.90 -0.57
N ASP A 533 3.08 -30.13 0.26
CA ASP A 533 1.68 -30.43 0.59
C ASP A 533 0.76 -30.31 -0.63
N LEU A 534 1.03 -29.36 -1.54
CA LEU A 534 0.25 -29.18 -2.75
C LEU A 534 0.47 -30.34 -3.75
N VAL A 535 1.73 -30.73 -3.96
CA VAL A 535 2.09 -31.84 -4.87
C VAL A 535 1.55 -33.17 -4.33
N SER A 536 1.70 -33.45 -3.03
CA SER A 536 1.21 -34.69 -2.41
C SER A 536 -0.32 -34.82 -2.46
N ARG A 537 -1.06 -33.70 -2.45
CA ARG A 537 -2.52 -33.67 -2.61
C ARG A 537 -2.98 -33.91 -4.05
N ASN A 538 -2.09 -33.89 -5.04
CA ASN A 538 -2.40 -34.16 -6.45
C ASN A 538 -1.70 -35.45 -6.95
N PRO A 539 -2.35 -36.62 -6.84
CA PRO A 539 -1.76 -37.91 -7.22
C PRO A 539 -1.30 -37.98 -8.69
N ARG A 540 -1.99 -37.28 -9.61
CA ARG A 540 -1.64 -37.26 -11.03
C ARG A 540 -0.32 -36.52 -11.26
N LEU A 541 -0.17 -35.36 -10.65
CA LEU A 541 1.08 -34.58 -10.70
C LEU A 541 2.23 -35.35 -10.06
N ASN A 542 2.02 -35.94 -8.89
CA ASN A 542 3.05 -36.73 -8.21
C ASN A 542 3.54 -37.91 -9.07
N ARG A 543 2.61 -38.64 -9.69
CA ARG A 543 2.94 -39.72 -10.63
C ARG A 543 3.72 -39.21 -11.85
N ALA A 544 3.34 -38.07 -12.42
CA ALA A 544 4.02 -37.49 -13.58
C ALA A 544 5.45 -37.05 -13.26
N LEU A 545 5.66 -36.42 -12.10
CA LEU A 545 6.99 -36.03 -11.61
C LEU A 545 7.90 -37.24 -11.42
N MET A 546 7.39 -38.31 -10.79
CA MET A 546 8.17 -39.54 -10.62
C MET A 546 8.61 -40.14 -11.96
N TRP A 547 7.69 -40.28 -12.94
CA TRP A 547 8.05 -40.83 -14.23
C TRP A 547 9.04 -39.94 -15.00
N ALA A 548 8.96 -38.63 -14.83
CA ALA A 548 9.93 -37.70 -15.39
C ALA A 548 11.31 -37.82 -14.74
N ASP A 549 11.37 -38.02 -13.42
CA ASP A 549 12.62 -38.25 -12.69
C ASP A 549 13.28 -39.57 -13.09
N VAL A 550 12.51 -40.65 -13.19
CA VAL A 550 12.97 -41.94 -13.72
C VAL A 550 13.52 -41.81 -15.15
N ALA A 551 12.87 -40.99 -16.00
CA ALA A 551 13.34 -40.75 -17.35
C ALA A 551 14.66 -39.96 -17.38
N ALA A 552 14.84 -38.98 -16.49
CA ALA A 552 16.07 -38.23 -16.34
C ALA A 552 17.23 -39.13 -15.89
N ALA A 553 17.03 -39.94 -14.85
CA ALA A 553 18.04 -40.88 -14.34
C ALA A 553 18.52 -41.88 -15.41
N ARG A 554 17.63 -42.35 -16.28
CA ARG A 554 17.97 -43.24 -17.41
C ARG A 554 18.82 -42.58 -18.48
N LEU A 555 18.67 -41.27 -18.70
CA LEU A 555 19.47 -40.51 -19.67
C LEU A 555 20.87 -40.21 -19.13
N GLU A 556 21.01 -40.08 -17.81
CA GLU A 556 22.28 -39.84 -17.10
C GLU A 556 23.10 -41.13 -16.89
N GLY A 557 22.58 -42.30 -17.29
CA GLY A 557 23.32 -43.56 -17.29
C GLY A 557 23.40 -44.25 -15.92
N VAL A 558 22.41 -44.03 -15.05
CA VAL A 558 22.22 -44.76 -13.79
C VAL A 558 21.35 -46.00 -13.99
#